data_AF-A0A1C4UHL9-F1
#
_entry.id   AF-A0A1C4UHL9-F1
#
_cell.length_a   1.000
_cell.length_b   1.000
_cell.length_c   1.000
_cell.angle_alpha   90.00
_cell.angle_beta   90.00
_cell.angle_gamma   90.00
#
_symmetry.space_group_name_H-M   'P 1'
#
loop_
_entity.id
_entity.type
_entity.pdbx_description
1 polymer ?
#
loop_
_entity_poly.entity_id
_entity_poly.type
_entity_poly.pdbx_seq_one_letter_code
_entity_poly.pdbx_strand_id
1 'polypeptide(L)'
;MVELSEQNYCYGLGMLTLRIEKLGRREQHSDGVWIHLRGVELGHPSGSRQRRVLARLDAVRVRPLRAPAAHVPVRPGWECAGCGRPWPCPDRRERLLSDYAGNRAALGVYLGLQLVDASSDLRHHPAGDLYARFFGWLRPGG
;
A
#
# COMPACT_ATOMS: atom_id res chain seq x y z
N MET A 1 -4.73 -9.36 5.11
CA MET A 1 -4.64 -10.52 6.03
C MET A 1 -6.06 -10.86 6.44
N VAL A 2 -6.39 -12.12 6.68
CA VAL A 2 -7.73 -12.51 7.12
C VAL A 2 -7.64 -13.26 8.44
N GLU A 3 -8.51 -12.90 9.37
CA GLU A 3 -8.72 -13.62 10.63
C GLU A 3 -9.97 -14.48 10.52
N LEU A 4 -9.84 -15.76 10.86
CA LEU A 4 -10.93 -16.72 10.86
C LEU A 4 -11.00 -17.39 12.24
N SER A 5 -12.16 -17.37 12.87
CA SER A 5 -12.43 -18.16 14.08
C SER A 5 -12.67 -19.62 13.72
N GLU A 6 -12.41 -20.52 14.66
CA GLU A 6 -12.49 -21.98 14.48
C GLU A 6 -13.77 -22.48 13.80
N GLN A 7 -14.93 -21.98 14.21
CA GLN A 7 -16.24 -22.34 13.65
C GLN A 7 -16.44 -21.93 12.17
N ASN A 8 -15.52 -21.14 11.60
CA ASN A 8 -15.67 -20.52 10.29
C ASN A 8 -14.65 -21.03 9.26
N TYR A 9 -13.91 -22.10 9.58
CA TYR A 9 -13.08 -22.84 8.63
C TYR A 9 -12.95 -24.33 9.01
N CYS A 10 -12.88 -25.21 8.01
CA CYS A 10 -12.84 -26.66 8.27
C CYS A 10 -11.53 -27.10 8.95
N TYR A 11 -11.64 -27.97 9.96
CA TYR A 11 -10.54 -28.55 10.76
C TYR A 11 -9.75 -27.53 11.60
N GLY A 12 -10.41 -26.47 12.09
CA GLY A 12 -9.77 -25.46 12.91
C GLY A 12 -9.40 -25.94 14.31
N LEU A 13 -8.20 -25.56 14.75
CA LEU A 13 -7.71 -25.73 16.12
C LEU A 13 -7.37 -24.33 16.66
N GLY A 14 -8.37 -23.45 16.77
CA GLY A 14 -8.21 -22.05 17.19
C GLY A 14 -8.24 -20.99 16.09
N MET A 15 -7.73 -19.79 16.40
CA MET A 15 -7.76 -18.62 15.51
C MET A 15 -6.73 -18.75 14.39
N LEU A 16 -7.18 -18.65 13.13
CA LEU A 16 -6.30 -18.67 11.97
C LEU A 16 -6.08 -17.25 11.45
N THR A 17 -4.82 -16.83 11.34
CA THR A 17 -4.45 -15.59 10.65
C THR A 17 -3.70 -15.89 9.35
N LEU A 18 -4.36 -15.63 8.22
CA LEU A 18 -3.89 -16.03 6.89
C LEU A 18 -3.53 -14.80 6.05
N ARG A 19 -2.31 -14.77 5.49
CA ARG A 19 -1.98 -13.88 4.37
C ARG A 19 -2.39 -14.56 3.07
N ILE A 20 -3.51 -14.12 2.50
CA ILE A 20 -4.03 -14.66 1.24
C ILE A 20 -3.05 -14.38 0.11
N GLU A 21 -2.70 -15.43 -0.62
CA GLU A 21 -1.91 -15.37 -1.86
C GLU A 21 -2.77 -15.67 -3.09
N LYS A 22 -3.81 -16.49 -2.94
CA LYS A 22 -4.76 -16.81 -4.01
C LYS A 22 -6.17 -17.04 -3.47
N LEU A 23 -7.15 -16.50 -4.18
CA LEU A 23 -8.57 -16.82 -4.01
C LEU A 23 -8.95 -17.98 -4.94
N GLY A 24 -9.70 -18.94 -4.41
CA GLY A 24 -10.20 -20.10 -5.12
C GLY A 24 -11.71 -20.02 -5.38
N ARG A 25 -12.30 -21.19 -5.65
CA ARG A 25 -13.72 -21.34 -5.98
C ARG A 25 -14.60 -20.96 -4.78
N ARG A 26 -15.77 -20.38 -5.08
CA ARG A 26 -16.86 -20.18 -4.12
C ARG A 26 -17.83 -21.37 -4.19
N GLU A 27 -18.33 -21.79 -3.05
CA GLU A 27 -19.27 -22.89 -2.89
C GLU A 27 -20.49 -22.42 -2.11
N GLN A 28 -21.67 -22.84 -2.56
CA GLN A 28 -22.92 -22.60 -1.86
C GLN A 28 -23.18 -23.78 -0.91
N HIS A 29 -23.23 -23.51 0.39
CA HIS A 29 -23.61 -24.48 1.41
C HIS A 29 -24.94 -24.04 2.04
N SER A 30 -25.57 -24.91 2.83
CA SER A 30 -26.85 -24.61 3.48
C SER A 30 -26.77 -23.47 4.49
N ASP A 31 -25.58 -23.24 5.07
CA ASP A 31 -25.33 -22.25 6.11
C ASP A 31 -24.66 -20.96 5.59
N GLY A 32 -24.43 -20.85 4.27
CA GLY A 32 -23.88 -19.67 3.64
C GLY A 32 -22.96 -19.94 2.44
N VAL A 33 -22.26 -18.89 2.01
CA VAL A 33 -21.26 -18.99 0.93
C VAL A 33 -19.89 -19.23 1.53
N TRP A 34 -19.20 -20.26 1.03
CA TRP A 34 -17.84 -20.60 1.42
C TRP A 34 -16.87 -20.32 0.27
N ILE A 35 -15.62 -20.00 0.59
CA ILE A 35 -14.57 -19.73 -0.41
C ILE A 35 -13.28 -20.47 -0.07
N HIS A 36 -12.67 -21.09 -1.09
CA HIS A 36 -11.34 -21.67 -0.97
C HIS A 36 -10.29 -20.55 -0.93
N LEU A 37 -9.48 -20.51 0.11
CA LEU A 37 -8.37 -19.57 0.27
C LEU A 37 -7.06 -20.35 0.30
N ARG A 38 -6.05 -19.85 -0.42
CA ARG A 38 -4.66 -20.31 -0.28
C ARG A 38 -3.79 -19.16 0.19
N GLY A 39 -2.97 -19.42 1.18
CA GLY A 39 -2.07 -18.41 1.73
C GLY A 39 -1.08 -18.99 2.72
N VAL A 40 -0.38 -18.09 3.39
CA VAL A 40 0.58 -18.41 4.46
C VAL A 40 -0.05 -18.09 5.80
N GLU A 41 -0.07 -19.06 6.69
CA GLU A 41 -0.44 -18.90 8.09
C GLU A 41 0.66 -18.17 8.84
N LEU A 42 0.25 -17.17 9.62
CA LEU A 42 1.13 -16.33 10.40
C LEU A 42 0.87 -16.61 11.90
N GLY A 43 1.94 -16.67 12.69
CA GLY A 43 1.86 -16.90 14.14
C GLY A 43 1.77 -18.37 14.59
N HIS A 44 1.91 -19.35 13.69
CA HIS A 44 1.95 -20.76 14.08
C HIS A 44 3.26 -21.09 14.85
N PRO A 45 3.24 -21.92 15.91
CA PRO A 45 4.41 -22.19 16.75
C PRO A 45 5.63 -22.71 15.98
N SER A 46 5.39 -23.48 14.93
CA SER A 46 6.44 -24.04 14.05
C SER A 46 6.88 -23.11 12.91
N GLY A 47 6.45 -21.85 12.91
CA GLY A 47 6.74 -20.87 11.86
C GLY A 47 5.68 -20.83 10.75
N SER A 48 5.95 -20.02 9.71
CA SER A 48 5.03 -19.80 8.59
C SER A 48 4.76 -21.06 7.78
N ARG A 49 3.49 -21.42 7.60
CA ARG A 49 3.06 -22.62 6.86
C ARG A 49 2.10 -22.27 5.73
N GLN A 50 2.28 -22.86 4.53
CA GLN A 50 1.25 -22.76 3.50
C GLN A 50 0.00 -23.56 3.89
N ARG A 51 -1.17 -22.91 3.79
CA ARG A 51 -2.47 -23.51 4.10
C ARG A 51 -3.44 -23.30 2.94
N ARG A 52 -4.27 -24.32 2.69
CA ARG A 52 -5.49 -24.22 1.89
C ARG A 52 -6.66 -24.41 2.85
N VAL A 53 -7.55 -23.44 2.91
CA VAL A 53 -8.70 -23.48 3.83
C VAL A 53 -9.97 -23.15 3.08
N LEU A 54 -11.05 -23.83 3.42
CA LEU A 54 -12.40 -23.44 3.06
C LEU A 54 -12.93 -22.55 4.18
N ALA A 55 -13.21 -21.29 3.87
CA ALA A 55 -13.61 -20.29 4.85
C ALA A 55 -15.00 -19.75 4.52
N ARG A 56 -15.83 -19.53 5.54
CA ARG A 56 -17.11 -18.84 5.38
C ARG A 56 -16.88 -17.40 4.95
N LEU A 57 -17.50 -16.99 3.84
CA LEU A 57 -17.22 -15.70 3.20
C LEU A 57 -17.65 -14.51 4.07
N ASP A 58 -18.76 -14.63 4.80
CA ASP A 58 -19.27 -13.63 5.75
C ASP A 58 -18.38 -13.47 6.99
N ALA A 59 -17.60 -14.50 7.32
CA ALA A 59 -16.65 -14.51 8.42
C ALA A 59 -15.25 -13.99 8.02
N VAL A 60 -14.96 -13.84 6.72
CA VAL A 60 -13.67 -13.32 6.22
C VAL A 60 -13.53 -11.85 6.60
N ARG A 61 -12.88 -11.59 7.74
CA ARG A 61 -12.52 -10.21 8.14
C ARG A 61 -11.19 -9.84 7.50
N VAL A 62 -11.25 -9.08 6.40
CA VAL A 62 -10.05 -8.52 5.78
C VAL A 62 -9.47 -7.45 6.71
N ARG A 63 -8.39 -7.78 7.40
CA ARG A 63 -7.50 -6.77 7.96
C ARG A 63 -6.66 -6.21 6.82
N PRO A 64 -6.79 -4.92 6.47
CA PRO A 64 -5.77 -4.28 5.67
C PRO A 64 -4.47 -4.46 6.45
N LEU A 65 -3.47 -5.07 5.80
CA LEU A 65 -2.12 -4.90 6.30
C LEU A 65 -1.92 -3.38 6.35
N ARG A 66 -1.38 -2.86 7.45
CA ARG A 66 -0.87 -1.48 7.46
C ARG A 66 0.28 -1.46 6.46
N ALA A 67 -0.05 -1.29 5.18
CA ALA A 67 0.93 -0.88 4.20
C ALA A 67 1.48 0.45 4.73
N PRO A 68 2.80 0.68 4.73
CA PRO A 68 3.32 2.02 4.99
C PRO A 68 2.53 2.96 4.08
N ALA A 69 1.86 3.94 4.69
CA ALA A 69 0.92 4.79 3.99
C ALA A 69 1.61 5.35 2.75
N ALA A 70 1.02 5.16 1.58
CA ALA A 70 1.67 5.52 0.34
C ALA A 70 2.00 7.01 0.38
N HIS A 71 3.28 7.37 0.16
CA HIS A 71 3.72 8.77 0.21
C HIS A 71 3.33 9.51 -1.08
N VAL A 72 2.04 9.58 -1.35
CA VAL A 72 1.41 10.22 -2.51
C VAL A 72 0.96 11.64 -2.19
N PRO A 73 0.85 12.54 -3.18
CA PRO A 73 0.33 13.89 -2.96
C PRO A 73 -1.19 13.85 -2.75
N VAL A 74 -1.68 14.61 -1.77
CA VAL A 74 -3.11 14.88 -1.56
C VAL A 74 -3.41 16.25 -2.15
N ARG A 75 -4.24 16.30 -3.20
CA ARG A 75 -4.67 17.56 -3.80
C ARG A 75 -5.88 18.14 -3.05
N PRO A 76 -6.06 19.47 -2.98
CA PRO A 76 -5.22 20.51 -3.59
C PRO A 76 -4.10 21.05 -2.68
N GLY A 77 -3.96 20.58 -1.44
CA GLY A 77 -2.95 21.11 -0.51
C GLY A 77 -1.52 20.60 -0.75
N TRP A 78 -1.38 19.53 -1.55
CA TRP A 78 -0.13 18.85 -1.86
C TRP A 78 0.61 18.34 -0.63
N GLU A 79 -0.10 17.99 0.43
CA GLU A 79 0.46 17.27 1.56
C GLU A 79 0.66 15.80 1.22
N CYS A 80 1.61 15.16 1.87
CA CYS A 80 1.85 13.74 1.69
C CYS A 80 0.85 12.92 2.52
N ALA A 81 0.09 12.03 1.88
CA ALA A 81 -0.84 11.14 2.57
C ALA A 81 -0.16 10.24 3.63
N GLY A 82 1.13 9.95 3.44
CA GLY A 82 1.89 9.07 4.32
C GLY A 82 2.36 9.73 5.62
N CYS A 83 2.73 11.01 5.58
CA CYS A 83 3.40 11.68 6.71
C CYS A 83 2.90 13.11 6.98
N GLY A 84 1.93 13.63 6.23
CA GLY A 84 1.40 14.99 6.35
C GLY A 84 2.35 16.11 5.93
N ARG A 85 3.61 15.83 5.63
CA ARG A 85 4.60 16.83 5.18
C ARG A 85 4.32 17.30 3.76
N PRO A 86 4.81 18.48 3.34
CA PRO A 86 4.74 18.92 1.96
C PRO A 86 5.31 17.88 0.99
N TRP A 87 4.48 17.40 0.06
CA TRP A 87 4.89 16.47 -0.99
C TRP A 87 5.70 17.19 -2.09
N PRO A 88 6.83 16.64 -2.60
CA PRO A 88 7.46 15.39 -2.21
C PRO A 88 8.11 15.51 -0.82
N CYS A 89 7.74 14.61 0.10
CA CYS A 89 8.35 14.49 1.42
C CYS A 89 9.65 13.66 1.35
N PRO A 90 10.54 13.70 2.38
CA PRO A 90 11.83 13.01 2.35
C PRO A 90 11.75 11.53 1.93
N ASP A 91 10.85 10.74 2.50
CA ASP A 91 10.68 9.32 2.14
C ASP A 91 10.29 9.13 0.67
N ARG A 92 9.44 10.02 0.13
CA ARG A 92 9.06 9.98 -1.28
C ARG A 92 10.23 10.36 -2.17
N ARG A 93 11.05 11.34 -1.78
CA ARG A 93 12.24 11.77 -2.54
C ARG A 93 13.23 10.61 -2.68
N GLU A 94 13.57 9.96 -1.57
CA GLU A 94 14.45 8.80 -1.56
C GLU A 94 13.90 7.67 -2.44
N ARG A 95 12.61 7.37 -2.31
CA ARG A 95 11.97 6.35 -3.12
C ARG A 95 11.95 6.70 -4.60
N LEU A 96 11.70 7.96 -4.96
CA LEU A 96 11.79 8.43 -6.35
C LEU A 96 13.22 8.33 -6.90
N LEU A 97 14.25 8.63 -6.11
CA LEU A 97 15.64 8.43 -6.52
C LEU A 97 15.95 6.95 -6.75
N SER A 98 15.43 6.05 -5.91
CA SER A 98 15.59 4.61 -6.07
C SER A 98 14.83 4.07 -7.28
N ASP A 99 13.54 4.42 -7.42
CA ASP A 99 12.66 3.95 -8.50
C ASP A 99 13.17 4.40 -9.88
N TYR A 100 13.80 5.58 -9.95
CA TYR A 100 14.33 6.17 -11.18
C TYR A 100 15.87 6.18 -11.24
N ALA A 101 16.55 5.35 -10.44
CA ALA A 101 18.02 5.34 -10.38
C ALA A 101 18.68 5.16 -11.76
N GLY A 102 18.06 4.38 -12.65
CA GLY A 102 18.52 4.16 -14.03
C GLY A 102 18.04 5.17 -15.07
N ASN A 103 17.17 6.13 -14.71
CA ASN A 103 16.63 7.12 -15.65
C ASN A 103 16.21 8.42 -14.95
N ARG A 104 17.21 9.26 -14.63
CA ARG A 104 16.97 10.56 -14.00
C ARG A 104 16.22 11.56 -14.89
N ALA A 105 16.30 11.43 -16.21
CA ALA A 105 15.52 12.27 -17.11
C ALA A 105 14.01 12.02 -16.94
N ALA A 106 13.60 10.76 -16.86
CA ALA A 106 12.21 10.39 -16.60
C ALA A 106 11.71 10.89 -15.24
N LEU A 107 12.57 10.89 -14.21
CA LEU A 107 12.24 11.49 -12.91
C LEU A 107 11.97 13.00 -13.04
N GLY A 108 12.83 13.71 -13.78
CA GLY A 108 12.65 15.14 -14.04
C GLY A 108 11.33 15.45 -14.75
N VAL A 109 10.98 14.66 -15.78
CA VAL A 109 9.71 14.79 -16.50
C VAL A 109 8.52 14.53 -15.57
N TYR A 110 8.56 13.46 -14.78
CA TYR A 110 7.51 13.15 -13.80
C TYR A 110 7.31 14.29 -12.80
N LEU A 111 8.40 14.82 -12.23
CA LEU A 111 8.32 15.94 -11.29
C LEU A 111 7.86 17.24 -11.95
N GLY A 112 8.19 17.46 -13.23
CA GLY A 112 7.72 18.60 -14.00
C GLY A 112 6.21 18.60 -14.17
N LEU A 113 5.62 17.46 -14.52
CA LEU A 113 4.15 17.32 -14.61
C LEU A 113 3.47 17.60 -13.27
N GLN A 114 4.03 17.05 -12.19
CA GLN A 114 3.50 17.28 -10.85
C GLN A 114 3.67 18.74 -10.40
N LEU A 115 4.74 19.42 -10.79
CA LEU A 115 4.94 20.84 -10.51
C LEU A 115 3.89 21.70 -11.22
N VAL A 116 3.55 21.40 -12.48
CA VAL A 116 2.49 22.12 -13.22
C VAL A 116 1.16 22.03 -12.50
N ASP A 117 0.76 20.81 -12.10
CA ASP A 117 -0.48 20.61 -11.35
C ASP A 117 -0.43 21.34 -9.98
N ALA A 118 0.72 21.28 -9.30
CA ALA A 118 0.92 21.95 -8.02
C ALA A 118 0.87 23.47 -8.13
N SER A 119 1.45 24.05 -9.17
CA SER A 119 1.39 25.50 -9.42
C SER A 119 -0.03 25.97 -9.71
N SER A 120 -0.87 25.12 -10.30
CA SER A 120 -2.30 25.43 -10.49
C SER A 120 -3.05 25.43 -9.15
N ASP A 121 -2.85 24.42 -8.31
CA ASP A 121 -3.54 24.30 -7.03
C ASP A 121 -3.04 25.30 -5.97
N LEU A 122 -1.73 25.51 -5.93
CA LEU A 122 -1.02 26.35 -4.96
C LEU A 122 -0.65 27.71 -5.56
N ARG A 123 -1.55 28.31 -6.33
CA ARG A 123 -1.35 29.58 -7.07
C ARG A 123 -0.89 30.77 -6.21
N HIS A 124 -1.09 30.70 -4.90
CA HIS A 124 -0.69 31.74 -3.94
C HIS A 124 0.74 31.55 -3.40
N HIS A 125 1.36 30.40 -3.65
CA HIS A 125 2.74 30.14 -3.26
C HIS A 125 3.72 30.70 -4.31
N PRO A 126 4.86 31.27 -3.90
CA PRO A 126 5.90 31.69 -4.83
C PRO A 126 6.38 30.54 -5.71
N ALA A 127 6.45 30.76 -7.02
CA ALA A 127 6.88 29.73 -7.97
C ALA A 127 8.30 29.21 -7.68
N GLY A 128 9.19 30.08 -7.18
CA GLY A 128 10.54 29.69 -6.75
C GLY A 128 10.55 28.67 -5.61
N ASP A 129 9.65 28.81 -4.64
CA ASP A 129 9.55 27.89 -3.50
C ASP A 129 9.02 26.52 -3.94
N LEU A 130 8.03 26.52 -4.83
CA LEU A 130 7.52 25.29 -5.43
C LEU A 130 8.59 24.59 -6.27
N TYR A 131 9.35 25.34 -7.08
CA TYR A 131 10.46 24.78 -7.85
C TYR A 131 11.53 24.17 -6.94
N ALA A 132 11.97 24.89 -5.91
CA ALA A 132 12.97 24.39 -4.94
C ALA A 132 12.48 23.15 -4.19
N ARG A 133 11.18 23.10 -3.84
CA ARG A 133 10.56 21.93 -3.20
C ARG A 133 10.58 20.68 -4.09
N PHE A 134 10.30 20.82 -5.38
CA PHE A 134 10.22 19.70 -6.32
C PHE A 134 11.58 19.26 -6.87
N PHE A 135 12.48 20.21 -7.16
CA PHE A 135 13.75 19.94 -7.86
C PHE A 135 15.01 20.17 -7.00
N GLY A 136 14.92 20.90 -5.89
CA GLY A 136 16.09 21.34 -5.10
C GLY A 136 16.91 20.22 -4.49
N TRP A 137 16.33 19.01 -4.37
CA TRP A 137 16.99 17.81 -3.84
C TRP A 137 17.50 16.85 -4.92
N LEU A 138 17.28 17.14 -6.21
CA LEU A 138 17.76 16.29 -7.32
C LEU A 138 19.25 16.49 -7.63
N ARG A 139 19.85 17.55 -7.11
CA ARG A 139 21.28 17.79 -7.26
C ARG A 139 22.03 16.89 -6.26
N PRO A 140 22.94 16.01 -6.71
CA PRO A 140 24.04 15.63 -5.82
C PRO A 140 24.79 16.91 -5.48
N GLY A 141 25.28 17.04 -4.24
CA GLY A 141 26.14 18.16 -3.87
C GLY A 141 27.23 18.38 -4.93
N GLY A 142 27.57 19.64 -5.17
CA GLY A 142 28.77 19.98 -5.95
C GLY A 142 30.03 19.38 -5.35
#